data_AF-A0A6G3SG64-F1
#
_entry.id   AF-A0A6G3SG64-F1
#
_cell.length_a   1.000
_cell.length_b   1.000
_cell.length_c   1.000
_cell.angle_alpha   90.00
_cell.angle_beta   90.00
_cell.angle_gamma   90.00
#
_symmetry.space_group_name_H-M   'P 1'
#
loop_
_entity.id
_entity.type
_entity.pdbx_description
1 polymer ?
#
loop_
_entity_poly.entity_id
_entity_poly.type
_entity_poly.pdbx_seq_one_letter_code
_entity_poly.pdbx_strand_id
1 'polypeptide(L)'
;LFRAETGLSPGQAARLMRFQHAKAAVVRRVAAGTPPDLAGAAAAHGYSDHSHLVRAFHQYTGLSPTAWLAEECRNIQAGSHRNGEESDS
;
A
#
# COMPACT_ATOMS: atom_id res chain seq x y z
N LEU A 1 10.22 -0.18 -26.64
CA LEU A 1 11.18 0.33 -25.64
C LEU A 1 10.73 -0.06 -24.22
N PHE A 2 9.68 0.52 -23.64
CA PHE A 2 9.24 0.22 -22.26
C PHE A 2 8.98 -1.27 -21.91
N ARG A 3 8.32 -2.02 -22.81
CA ARG A 3 8.07 -3.47 -22.64
C ARG A 3 9.35 -4.31 -22.74
N ALA A 4 10.33 -3.84 -23.51
CA ALA A 4 11.58 -4.57 -23.71
C ALA A 4 12.51 -4.46 -22.49
N GLU A 5 12.40 -3.39 -21.70
CA GLU A 5 13.21 -3.18 -20.48
C GLU A 5 12.54 -3.68 -19.19
N THR A 6 11.21 -3.67 -19.12
CA THR A 6 10.49 -3.96 -17.86
C THR A 6 9.58 -5.19 -17.92
N GLY A 7 9.33 -5.75 -19.11
CA GLY A 7 8.32 -6.79 -19.32
C GLY A 7 6.87 -6.32 -19.18
N LEU A 8 6.62 -5.07 -18.75
CA LEU A 8 5.30 -4.48 -18.58
C LEU A 8 4.98 -3.53 -19.74
N SER A 9 3.71 -3.51 -20.16
CA SER A 9 3.22 -2.43 -21.01
C SER A 9 3.17 -1.11 -20.22
N PRO A 10 3.30 0.06 -20.89
CA PRO A 10 3.16 1.36 -20.25
C PRO A 10 1.88 1.50 -19.41
N GLY A 11 0.77 0.94 -19.89
CA GLY A 11 -0.50 0.93 -19.16
C GLY A 11 -0.47 0.11 -17.87
N GLN A 12 0.23 -1.03 -17.87
CA GLN A 12 0.44 -1.85 -16.66
C GLN A 12 1.32 -1.13 -15.65
N ALA A 13 2.40 -0.48 -16.11
CA ALA A 13 3.27 0.30 -15.25
C ALA A 13 2.54 1.50 -14.62
N ALA A 14 1.76 2.23 -15.41
CA ALA A 14 0.93 3.33 -14.89
C ALA A 14 -0.08 2.84 -13.83
N ARG A 15 -0.70 1.66 -14.03
CA ARG A 15 -1.61 1.06 -13.04
C ARG A 15 -0.89 0.65 -11.76
N LEU A 16 0.30 0.06 -11.88
CA LEU A 16 1.13 -0.32 -10.74
C LEU A 16 1.56 0.93 -9.94
N MET A 17 1.99 2.00 -10.61
CA MET A 17 2.38 3.24 -9.95
C MET A 17 1.20 3.86 -9.19
N ARG A 18 0.01 3.93 -9.80
CA ARG A 18 -1.21 4.39 -9.11
C ARG A 18 -1.50 3.55 -7.86
N PHE A 19 -1.39 2.23 -7.97
CA PHE A 19 -1.57 1.33 -6.85
C PHE A 19 -0.56 1.60 -5.72
N GLN A 20 0.73 1.74 -6.05
CA GLN A 20 1.78 2.02 -5.05
C GLN A 20 1.55 3.35 -4.33
N HIS A 21 1.13 4.40 -5.05
CA HIS A 21 0.80 5.69 -4.44
C HIS A 21 -0.41 5.60 -3.50
N ALA A 22 -1.48 4.93 -3.92
CA ALA A 22 -2.66 4.70 -3.08
C ALA A 22 -2.31 3.91 -1.82
N LYS A 23 -1.55 2.82 -1.97
CA LYS A 23 -1.06 2.01 -0.85
C LYS A 23 -0.23 2.84 0.14
N ALA A 24 0.70 3.63 -0.36
CA ALA A 24 1.56 4.47 0.48
C ALA A 24 0.76 5.54 1.26
N ALA A 25 -0.29 6.11 0.66
CA ALA A 25 -1.16 7.05 1.35
C ALA A 25 -1.91 6.39 2.52
N VAL A 26 -2.41 5.16 2.32
CA VAL A 26 -3.08 4.40 3.38
C VAL A 26 -2.11 4.07 4.52
N VAL A 27 -0.89 3.59 4.20
CA VAL A 27 0.14 3.28 5.21
C VAL A 27 0.49 4.50 6.05
N ARG A 28 0.69 5.67 5.41
CA ARG A 28 1.02 6.90 6.14
C ARG A 28 -0.06 7.29 7.15
N ARG A 29 -1.35 7.11 6.82
CA ARG A 29 -2.45 7.38 7.76
C ARG A 29 -2.39 6.45 8.96
N VAL A 30 -2.22 5.16 8.71
CA VAL A 30 -2.16 4.14 9.76
C VAL A 30 -0.94 4.34 10.66
N ALA A 31 0.23 4.62 10.08
CA ALA A 31 1.44 4.95 10.82
C ALA A 31 1.28 6.21 11.69
N ALA A 32 0.46 7.17 11.25
CA ALA A 32 0.10 8.36 12.02
C ALA A 32 -1.05 8.11 13.03
N GLY A 33 -1.45 6.86 13.30
CA GLY A 33 -2.53 6.51 14.22
C GLY A 33 -3.93 6.90 13.72
N THR A 34 -4.06 7.26 12.45
CA THR A 34 -5.34 7.66 11.85
C THR A 34 -5.98 6.47 11.13
N PRO A 35 -7.30 6.29 11.20
CA PRO A 35 -7.99 5.22 10.47
C PRO A 35 -7.68 5.24 8.97
N PRO A 36 -7.52 4.06 8.35
CA PRO A 36 -7.31 3.94 6.91
C PRO A 36 -8.54 4.45 6.16
N ASP A 37 -8.32 5.34 5.19
CA ASP A 37 -9.37 5.86 4.31
C ASP A 37 -9.16 5.33 2.90
N LEU A 38 -9.72 4.15 2.63
CA LEU A 38 -9.57 3.46 1.34
C LEU A 38 -10.37 4.16 0.23
N ALA A 39 -11.52 4.76 0.56
CA ALA A 39 -12.34 5.47 -0.40
C ALA A 39 -11.69 6.80 -0.82
N GLY A 40 -11.19 7.57 0.15
CA GLY A 40 -10.43 8.79 -0.13
C GLY A 40 -9.12 8.50 -0.86
N ALA A 41 -8.40 7.44 -0.48
CA ALA A 41 -7.19 7.01 -1.21
C ALA A 41 -7.50 6.58 -2.65
N ALA A 42 -8.63 5.90 -2.88
CA ALA A 42 -9.05 5.54 -4.23
C ALA A 42 -9.29 6.80 -5.08
N ALA A 43 -10.11 7.74 -4.58
CA ALA A 43 -10.45 8.98 -5.28
C ALA A 43 -9.21 9.85 -5.56
N ALA A 44 -8.30 9.98 -4.59
CA ALA A 44 -7.09 10.79 -4.72
C ALA A 44 -6.08 10.24 -5.73
N HIS A 45 -6.10 8.93 -6.01
CA HIS A 45 -5.11 8.25 -6.83
C HIS A 45 -5.67 7.67 -8.14
N GLY A 46 -6.82 8.18 -8.58
CA GLY A 46 -7.38 7.90 -9.91
C GLY A 46 -8.10 6.55 -10.03
N TYR A 47 -8.62 6.03 -8.92
CA TYR A 47 -9.58 4.93 -8.91
C TYR A 47 -11.00 5.50 -8.89
N SER A 48 -11.90 4.91 -9.68
CA SER A 48 -13.30 5.36 -9.75
C SER A 48 -14.04 5.16 -8.43
N ASP A 49 -13.70 4.11 -7.69
CA ASP A 49 -14.31 3.76 -6.41
C ASP A 49 -13.39 2.85 -5.59
N HIS A 50 -13.82 2.56 -4.37
CA HIS A 50 -13.17 1.64 -3.46
C HIS A 50 -13.03 0.22 -4.03
N SER A 51 -14.02 -0.28 -4.78
CA SER A 51 -14.00 -1.64 -5.36
C SER A 51 -12.89 -1.82 -6.39
N HIS A 52 -12.56 -0.78 -7.16
CA HIS A 52 -11.42 -0.81 -8.09
C HIS A 52 -10.07 -0.85 -7.35
N LEU A 53 -9.97 -0.16 -6.21
CA LEU A 53 -8.78 -0.25 -5.36
C LEU A 53 -8.66 -1.65 -4.74
N VAL A 54 -9.76 -2.24 -4.24
CA VAL A 54 -9.79 -3.61 -3.71
C VAL A 54 -9.32 -4.63 -4.77
N ARG A 55 -9.78 -4.50 -6.01
CA ARG A 55 -9.31 -5.37 -7.12
C ARG A 55 -7.82 -5.23 -7.38
N ALA A 56 -7.28 -4.01 -7.31
CA ALA A 56 -5.84 -3.80 -7.44
C ALA A 56 -5.05 -4.43 -6.28
N PHE A 57 -5.56 -4.37 -5.04
CA PHE A 57 -4.97 -5.08 -3.91
C PHE A 57 -4.91 -6.59 -4.16
N HIS A 58 -6.02 -7.22 -4.53
CA HIS A 58 -6.01 -8.65 -4.87
C HIS A 58 -5.04 -8.97 -6.02
N GLN A 59 -4.98 -8.13 -7.05
CA GLN A 59 -4.09 -8.32 -8.19
C GLN A 59 -2.60 -8.24 -7.82
N TYR A 60 -2.21 -7.33 -6.93
CA TYR A 60 -0.80 -7.02 -6.68
C TYR A 60 -0.25 -7.58 -5.36
N THR A 61 -1.10 -7.84 -4.36
CA THR A 61 -0.69 -8.39 -3.04
C THR A 61 -1.32 -9.74 -2.75
N GLY A 62 -2.30 -10.18 -3.54
CA GLY A 62 -3.07 -11.40 -3.27
C GLY A 62 -4.09 -11.27 -2.12
N LEU A 63 -4.12 -10.13 -1.43
CA LEU A 63 -4.94 -9.91 -0.23
C LEU A 63 -5.96 -8.78 -0.45
N SER A 64 -7.02 -8.77 0.35
CA SER A 64 -7.87 -7.58 0.44
C SER A 64 -7.12 -6.45 1.15
N PRO A 65 -7.53 -5.17 0.98
CA PRO A 65 -6.87 -4.07 1.66
C PRO A 65 -6.84 -4.22 3.19
N THR A 66 -7.93 -4.73 3.79
CA THR A 66 -8.05 -4.92 5.24
C THR A 66 -7.14 -6.04 5.76
N ALA A 67 -7.08 -7.18 5.05
CA ALA A 67 -6.19 -8.27 5.41
C ALA A 67 -4.72 -7.87 5.28
N TRP A 68 -4.38 -7.16 4.20
CA TRP A 68 -3.05 -6.61 4.01
C TRP A 68 -2.69 -5.60 5.11
N LEU A 69 -3.59 -4.69 5.47
CA LEU A 69 -3.35 -3.74 6.56
C LEU A 69 -3.19 -4.42 7.91
N ALA A 70 -3.91 -5.50 8.20
CA ALA A 70 -3.72 -6.24 9.44
C ALA A 70 -2.30 -6.84 9.55
N GLU A 71 -1.75 -7.33 8.43
CA GLU A 71 -0.36 -7.78 8.34
C GLU A 71 0.63 -6.62 8.46
N GLU A 72 0.38 -5.53 7.73
CA GLU A 72 1.24 -4.36 7.72
C GLU A 72 1.27 -3.67 9.09
N CYS A 73 0.13 -3.53 9.78
CA CYS A 73 0.05 -3.00 11.13
C CYS A 73 0.90 -3.83 12.10
N ARG A 74 0.82 -5.16 12.03
CA ARG A 74 1.66 -6.04 12.85
C ARG A 74 3.15 -5.80 12.56
N ASN A 75 3.52 -5.66 11.28
CA ASN A 75 4.91 -5.42 10.89
C ASN A 75 5.42 -4.04 11.34
N ILE A 76 4.61 -2.98 11.20
CA ILE A 76 4.92 -1.62 11.67
C ILE A 76 5.07 -1.60 13.20
N GLN A 77 4.18 -2.28 13.93
CA GLN A 77 4.25 -2.40 15.38
C GLN A 77 5.49 -3.21 15.81
N ALA A 78 5.75 -4.36 15.19
CA ALA A 78 6.91 -5.20 15.49
C ALA A 78 8.25 -4.51 15.17
N GLY A 79 8.30 -3.66 14.14
CA GLY A 79 9.48 -2.84 13.83
C GLY A 79 9.72 -1.72 14.84
N SER A 80 8.64 -1.16 15.41
CA SER A 80 8.72 -0.09 16.40
C SER A 80 9.27 -0.56 17.76
N HIS A 81 9.04 -1.83 18.12
CA HIS A 81 9.55 -2.43 19.36
C HIS A 81 11.05 -2.76 19.33
N ARG A 82 11.66 -2.93 18.15
CA ARG A 82 13.05 -3.38 18.02
C ARG A 82 14.11 -2.27 18.15
N ASN A 83 13.69 -1.00 18.25
CA ASN A 83 14.59 0.15 18.30
C ASN A 83 14.84 0.67 19.74
N GLY A 84 14.40 -0.07 20.77
CA GLY A 84 14.45 0.37 22.18
C GLY A 84 15.47 -0.32 23.08
N GLU A 85 16.23 -1.31 22.58
CA GLU A 85 17.09 -2.16 23.40
C GLU A 85 18.55 -2.15 22.89
N GLU A 86 19.22 -1.00 22.95
CA GLU A 86 20.68 -0.91 22.77
C GLU A 86 21.20 0.39 23.38
N SER A 87 21.08 0.54 24.70
CA SER A 87 21.80 1.56 25.48
C SER A 87 21.82 1.14 26.95
N ASP A 88 22.55 0.08 27.26
CA ASP A 88 23.12 -0.10 28.60
C ASP A 88 24.45 -0.86 28.47
N SER A 89 25.54 -0.11 28.49
CA SER A 89 26.92 -0.56 28.73
C SER A 89 27.76 0.61 29.19
#